data_AF-A0A078ICS8-F1
#
_entry.id   AF-A0A078ICS8-F1
#
_cell.length_a   1.000
_cell.length_b   1.000
_cell.length_c   1.000
_cell.angle_alpha   90.00
_cell.angle_beta   90.00
_cell.angle_gamma   90.00
#
_symmetry.space_group_name_H-M   'P 1'
#
loop_
_entity.id
_entity.type
_entity.pdbx_description
1 polymer ?
#
loop_
_entity_poly.entity_id
_entity_poly.type
_entity_poly.pdbx_seq_one_letter_code
_entity_poly.pdbx_strand_id
1 'polypeptide(L)'
;MKRTSTKHALIYCFRYGSGVYGADVFDRIWLPYNSENWSQIRTDNSVDNDNGFKVPENVMATASVPTDPDAHMNISLTGLHQTSRFYVCLHFSEIQELANKFLY
;
A
#
# COMPACT_ATOMS: atom_id res chain seq x y z
N MET A 1 1.35 25.82 16.77
CA MET A 1 1.12 24.49 17.37
C MET A 1 1.47 23.44 16.33
N LYS A 2 2.59 22.72 16.52
CA LYS A 2 3.08 21.73 15.54
C LYS A 2 2.17 20.49 15.61
N ARG A 3 1.44 20.23 14.53
CA ARG A 3 0.58 19.06 14.39
C ARG A 3 1.48 17.84 14.14
N THR A 4 1.67 16.99 15.14
CA THR A 4 2.25 15.66 14.95
C THR A 4 1.14 14.74 14.44
N SER A 5 0.88 14.81 13.14
CA SER A 5 0.13 13.76 12.45
C SER A 5 1.10 12.60 12.30
N THR A 6 0.98 11.57 13.13
CA THR A 6 1.66 10.30 12.89
C THR A 6 1.05 9.73 11.62
N LYS A 7 1.71 10.02 10.48
CA LYS A 7 1.38 9.44 9.18
C LYS A 7 1.80 7.98 9.27
N HIS A 8 0.87 7.12 9.63
CA HIS A 8 1.08 5.67 9.52
C HIS A 8 1.21 5.41 8.02
N ALA A 9 2.44 5.17 7.58
CA ALA A 9 2.72 4.83 6.20
C ALA A 9 2.19 3.42 5.96
N LEU A 10 1.00 3.33 5.36
CA LEU A 10 0.48 2.08 4.82
C LEU A 10 1.38 1.71 3.63
N ILE A 11 1.96 0.53 3.59
CA ILE A 11 2.69 0.06 2.41
C ILE A 11 1.83 -1.02 1.76
N TYR A 12 1.60 -0.87 0.46
CA TYR A 12 0.56 -1.58 -0.27
C TYR A 12 1.13 -2.85 -0.90
N CYS A 13 0.30 -3.88 -0.88
CA CYS A 13 0.59 -5.16 -1.49
C CYS A 13 -0.72 -5.86 -1.84
N PHE A 14 -0.87 -6.24 -3.11
CA PHE A 14 -2.13 -6.68 -3.70
C PHE A 14 -2.19 -8.18 -3.88
N ARG A 15 -3.25 -8.82 -3.39
CA ARG A 15 -3.55 -10.22 -3.68
C ARG A 15 -4.72 -10.29 -4.68
N TYR A 16 -4.46 -10.70 -5.92
CA TYR A 16 -5.25 -11.73 -6.59
C TYR A 16 -4.46 -12.36 -7.75
N GLY A 17 -4.42 -13.69 -7.76
CA GLY A 17 -3.89 -14.48 -8.86
C GLY A 17 -4.94 -14.56 -9.96
N SER A 18 -4.70 -13.84 -11.05
CA SER A 18 -5.09 -14.15 -12.43
C SER A 18 -4.87 -12.86 -13.20
N GLY A 19 -3.83 -12.82 -14.03
CA GLY A 19 -3.60 -11.72 -14.96
C GLY A 19 -4.75 -11.64 -15.94
N VAL A 20 -5.75 -10.81 -15.64
CA VAL A 20 -6.73 -10.41 -16.64
C VAL A 20 -6.11 -9.21 -17.37
N TYR A 21 -5.53 -9.49 -18.54
CA TYR A 21 -5.10 -8.44 -19.47
C TYR A 21 -6.25 -7.42 -19.65
N GLY A 22 -5.93 -6.12 -19.61
CA GLY A 22 -6.92 -5.04 -19.73
C GLY A 22 -7.54 -4.50 -18.43
N ALA A 23 -7.19 -5.02 -17.24
CA ALA A 23 -7.62 -4.45 -15.96
C ALA A 23 -6.80 -3.21 -15.53
N ASP A 24 -5.55 -3.10 -16.02
CA ASP A 24 -4.68 -1.94 -15.83
C ASP A 24 -4.48 -1.24 -17.18
N VAL A 25 -4.55 0.09 -17.20
CA VAL A 25 -4.42 0.89 -18.44
C VAL A 25 -3.05 0.69 -19.12
N PHE A 26 -2.06 0.25 -18.37
CA PHE A 26 -0.71 -0.03 -18.85
C PHE A 26 -0.36 -1.53 -18.83
N ASP A 27 -1.36 -2.41 -18.66
CA ASP A 27 -1.21 -3.87 -18.58
C ASP A 27 -0.14 -4.34 -17.58
N ARG A 28 0.10 -3.57 -16.50
CA ARG A 28 1.07 -3.94 -15.46
C ARG A 28 0.54 -5.07 -14.60
N ILE A 29 1.44 -5.97 -14.24
CA ILE A 29 1.18 -7.03 -13.27
C ILE A 29 1.51 -6.50 -11.87
N TRP A 30 0.53 -6.55 -10.98
CA TRP A 30 0.66 -6.16 -9.58
C TRP A 30 0.73 -7.41 -8.71
N LEU A 31 1.88 -7.63 -8.05
CA LEU A 31 2.10 -8.78 -7.17
C LEU A 31 1.99 -8.38 -5.69
N PRO A 32 1.52 -9.28 -4.82
CA PRO A 32 1.48 -9.01 -3.39
C PRO A 32 2.90 -9.03 -2.81
N TYR A 33 3.30 -7.94 -2.15
CA TYR A 33 4.41 -7.88 -1.20
C TYR A 33 3.94 -7.92 0.29
N ASN A 34 3.80 -9.11 0.88
CA ASN A 34 3.38 -9.25 2.28
C ASN A 34 4.45 -9.93 3.13
N SER A 35 4.40 -9.69 4.44
CA SER A 35 5.23 -10.36 5.44
C SER A 35 4.35 -11.10 6.45
N GLU A 36 4.89 -12.10 7.13
CA GLU A 36 4.16 -12.89 8.16
C GLU A 36 3.71 -12.04 9.35
N ASN A 37 4.45 -10.97 9.66
CA ASN A 37 4.13 -10.04 10.73
C ASN A 37 3.17 -8.90 10.32
N TRP A 38 2.60 -8.97 9.11
CA TRP A 38 1.66 -7.98 8.61
C TRP A 38 0.28 -8.60 8.35
N SER A 39 -0.75 -7.81 8.64
CA SER A 39 -2.14 -8.12 8.33
C SER A 39 -2.57 -7.34 7.09
N GLN A 40 -3.39 -7.96 6.24
CA GLN A 40 -3.99 -7.30 5.08
C GLN A 40 -5.38 -6.77 5.42
N ILE A 41 -5.65 -5.55 4.99
CA ILE A 41 -6.95 -4.90 5.09
C ILE A 41 -7.46 -4.51 3.71
N ARG A 42 -8.78 -4.38 3.59
CA ARG A 42 -9.46 -3.98 2.36
C ARG A 42 -10.60 -3.03 2.69
N THR A 43 -10.87 -2.12 1.76
CA THR A 43 -12.11 -1.35 1.72
C THR A 43 -12.93 -1.72 0.48
N ASP A 44 -14.25 -1.60 0.59
CA ASP A 44 -15.17 -1.68 -0.56
C ASP A 44 -15.63 -0.28 -0.99
N ASN A 45 -15.19 0.78 -0.29
CA ASN A 45 -15.39 2.15 -0.73
C ASN A 45 -14.54 2.45 -1.96
N SER A 46 -15.01 3.38 -2.78
CA SER A 46 -14.22 3.86 -3.91
C SER A 46 -12.97 4.56 -3.41
N VAL A 47 -11.82 4.21 -4.01
CA VAL A 47 -10.54 4.81 -3.69
C VAL A 47 -10.14 5.74 -4.81
N ASP A 48 -10.10 7.03 -4.51
CA ASP A 48 -9.63 8.01 -5.46
C ASP A 48 -8.16 7.73 -5.81
N ASN A 49 -7.91 7.69 -7.11
CA ASN A 49 -6.58 7.48 -7.65
C ASN A 49 -6.32 8.38 -8.86
N ASP A 50 -6.68 9.67 -8.72
CA ASP A 50 -6.33 10.66 -9.70
C ASP A 50 -4.85 11.06 -9.64
N ASN A 51 -3.99 10.12 -10.06
CA ASN A 51 -2.58 10.39 -10.31
C ASN A 51 -2.17 9.92 -11.71
N GLY A 52 -1.04 10.42 -12.19
CA GLY A 52 -0.48 10.05 -13.49
C GLY A 52 -0.02 8.59 -13.59
N PHE A 53 0.12 7.89 -12.46
CA PHE A 53 0.48 6.48 -12.44
C PHE A 53 -0.70 5.55 -12.72
N LYS A 54 -1.94 6.05 -12.62
CA LYS A 54 -3.20 5.33 -12.92
C LYS A 54 -3.17 3.90 -12.40
N VAL A 55 -2.82 3.76 -11.12
CA VAL A 55 -2.83 2.46 -10.45
C VAL A 55 -4.27 1.91 -10.43
N PRO A 56 -4.50 0.59 -10.56
CA PRO A 56 -5.86 0.09 -10.50
C PRO A 56 -6.54 0.38 -9.14
N GLU A 57 -7.84 0.62 -9.14
CA GLU A 57 -8.58 0.94 -7.90
C GLU A 57 -8.66 -0.28 -6.97
N ASN A 58 -8.90 -1.47 -7.52
CA ASN A 58 -8.90 -2.73 -6.76
C ASN A 58 -7.57 -3.01 -6.06
N VAL A 59 -6.49 -2.47 -6.65
CA VAL A 59 -5.17 -2.44 -6.09
C VAL A 59 -5.24 -1.45 -4.93
N MET A 60 -5.42 -0.15 -5.16
CA MET A 60 -5.48 0.89 -4.10
C MET A 60 -6.52 0.67 -2.97
N ALA A 61 -7.51 -0.22 -3.16
CA ALA A 61 -8.50 -0.63 -2.16
C ALA A 61 -7.99 -1.60 -1.08
N THR A 62 -6.74 -2.08 -1.18
CA THR A 62 -6.15 -3.02 -0.20
C THR A 62 -4.82 -2.51 0.33
N ALA A 63 -4.47 -2.80 1.58
CA ALA A 63 -3.22 -2.37 2.20
C ALA A 63 -2.69 -3.42 3.19
N SER A 64 -1.37 -3.39 3.47
CA SER A 64 -0.77 -4.14 4.57
C SER A 64 -0.55 -3.21 5.77
N VAL A 65 -0.78 -3.73 6.96
CA VAL A 65 -0.61 -3.05 8.25
C VAL A 65 0.22 -3.94 9.17
N PRO A 66 1.13 -3.41 10.00
CA PRO A 66 1.84 -4.23 10.96
C PRO A 66 0.83 -4.88 11.92
N THR A 67 0.99 -6.17 12.19
CA THR A 67 0.13 -6.85 13.17
C THR A 67 0.35 -6.30 14.59
N ASP A 68 1.57 -5.84 14.87
CA ASP A 68 1.92 -5.06 16.06
C ASP A 68 1.95 -3.56 15.70
N PRO A 69 1.06 -2.72 16.25
CA PRO A 69 0.98 -1.29 15.94
C PRO A 69 2.28 -0.51 16.18
N ASP A 70 3.13 -0.98 17.09
CA ASP A 70 4.41 -0.34 17.42
C ASP A 70 5.57 -0.88 16.58
N ALA A 71 5.34 -1.92 15.77
CA ALA A 71 6.37 -2.53 14.95
C ALA A 71 6.63 -1.75 13.66
N HIS A 72 7.90 -1.76 13.24
CA HIS A 72 8.31 -1.20 11.97
C HIS A 72 7.88 -2.07 10.78
N MET A 73 7.51 -1.40 9.70
CA MET A 73 7.24 -2.04 8.42
C MET A 73 8.51 -2.05 7.56
N ASN A 74 9.25 -3.16 7.60
CA ASN A 74 10.52 -3.30 6.90
C ASN A 74 10.31 -3.91 5.50
N ILE A 75 10.61 -3.13 4.45
CA ILE A 75 10.64 -3.62 3.07
C ILE A 75 12.09 -3.98 2.74
N SER A 76 12.32 -5.23 2.31
CA SER A 76 13.62 -5.70 1.82
C SER A 76 13.54 -6.04 0.34
N LEU A 77 14.40 -5.43 -0.46
CA LEU A 77 14.61 -5.78 -1.86
C LEU A 77 15.79 -6.75 -1.95
N THR A 78 15.52 -8.00 -2.30
CA THR A 78 16.54 -9.05 -2.41
C THR A 78 16.90 -9.31 -3.88
N GLY A 79 18.08 -9.87 -4.14
CA GLY A 79 18.52 -10.25 -5.50
C GLY A 79 19.01 -9.10 -6.38
N LEU A 80 19.20 -7.90 -5.84
CA LEU A 80 19.80 -6.78 -6.55
C LEU A 80 21.33 -6.83 -6.45
N HIS A 81 22.02 -6.48 -7.54
CA HIS A 81 23.46 -6.27 -7.51
C HIS A 81 23.79 -4.91 -6.86
N GLN A 82 24.95 -4.81 -6.21
CA GLN A 82 25.38 -3.61 -5.49
C GLN A 82 25.47 -2.35 -6.37
N THR A 83 25.64 -2.52 -7.68
CA THR A 83 25.73 -1.42 -8.66
C THR A 83 24.41 -1.13 -9.37
N SER A 84 23.36 -1.90 -9.10
CA SER A 84 22.05 -1.69 -9.70
C SER A 84 21.45 -0.36 -9.25
N ARG A 85 21.04 0.47 -10.21
CA ARG A 85 20.24 1.66 -9.95
C ARG A 85 18.78 1.28 -10.11
N PHE A 86 17.96 1.67 -9.14
CA PHE A 86 16.52 1.40 -9.16
C PHE A 86 15.76 2.58 -8.57
N TYR A 87 14.50 2.68 -8.95
CA TYR A 87 13.54 3.61 -8.38
C TYR A 87 12.52 2.81 -7.59
N VAL A 88 12.23 3.27 -6.37
CA VAL A 88 11.14 2.70 -5.55
C VAL A 88 9.96 3.66 -5.64
N CYS A 89 8.88 3.20 -6.25
CA CYS A 89 7.61 3.93 -6.32
C CYS A 89 6.65 3.32 -5.31
N LEU A 90 6.31 4.07 -4.28
CA LEU A 90 5.32 3.70 -3.28
C LEU A 90 4.05 4.50 -3.56
N HIS A 91 2.92 3.80 -3.71
CA HIS A 91 1.61 4.41 -3.86
C HIS A 91 0.93 4.45 -2.49
N PHE A 92 0.07 5.44 -2.20
CA PHE A 92 -0.66 5.51 -0.93
C PHE A 92 -2.12 5.96 -1.08
N SER A 93 -3.04 5.24 -0.44
CA SER A 93 -4.45 5.55 -0.15
C SER A 93 -4.78 5.33 1.34
N GLU A 94 -5.41 6.30 1.97
CA GLU A 94 -6.02 6.11 3.29
C GLU A 94 -7.34 5.36 3.09
N ILE A 95 -7.45 4.13 3.63
CA ILE A 95 -8.62 3.26 3.43
C ILE A 95 -9.33 2.91 4.74
N GLN A 96 -8.82 3.37 5.88
CA GLN A 96 -9.47 3.24 7.18
C GLN A 96 -9.99 4.60 7.65
N GLU A 97 -11.17 4.60 8.27
CA GLU A 97 -11.62 5.79 8.99
C GLU A 97 -10.77 5.97 10.25
N LEU A 98 -10.01 7.06 10.29
CA LEU A 98 -9.34 7.48 11.50
C LEU A 98 -10.40 8.00 12.47
N ALA A 99 -10.74 7.17 13.47
CA ALA A 99 -11.59 7.62 14.56
C ALA A 99 -10.95 8.86 15.21
N ASN A 100 -11.63 10.00 15.13
CA ASN A 100 -11.26 11.17 15.90
C ASN A 100 -11.44 10.83 17.38
N LYS A 101 -10.35 10.48 18.07
CA LYS A 101 -10.31 10.45 19.54
C LYS A 101 -10.36 11.89 20.06
N PHE A 102 -11.52 12.52 19.98
CA PHE A 102 -11.87 13.58 20.93
C PHE A 102 -12.42 12.88 22.16
N LEU A 103 -11.54 12.58 23.12
CA LEU A 103 -11.96 12.24 24.47
C LEU A 103 -11.98 13.56 25.25
N TYR A 104 -13.14 13.86 25.83
CA TYR A 104 -13.37 14.93 26.81
C TYR A 104 -12.56 14.66 28.08
#